data_AF-A0A838PRM1-F1
#
_entry.id   AF-A0A838PRM1-F1
#
_cell.length_a   1.000
_cell.length_b   1.000
_cell.length_c   1.000
_cell.angle_alpha   90.00
_cell.angle_beta   90.00
_cell.angle_gamma   90.00
#
_symmetry.space_group_name_H-M   'P 1'
#
loop_
_entity.id
_entity.type
_entity.pdbx_description
1 polymer ?
#
loop_
_entity_poly.entity_id
_entity_poly.type
_entity_poly.pdbx_seq_one_letter_code
_entity_poly.pdbx_strand_id
1 'polypeptide(L)'
;MSDRFDDVFRARYGEVYGLAWRVLGDRGDAEDAAQDAFAKLAGAAVLDRPDGEVAAWLRRVTINDSFNRVRGRRRARERVDRAARLEPLAEVEGAGPLLAVLRSEEQAEVRAALAGLPERQRATLLLRHSGYRYAEIAQTLDIAIGSV
;
A
#
# COMPACT_ATOMS: atom_id res chain seq x y z
N MET A 1 -14.52 -16.29 -14.40
CA MET A 1 -13.49 -16.35 -13.34
C MET A 1 -13.44 -17.78 -12.84
N SER A 2 -12.26 -18.32 -12.59
CA SER A 2 -12.08 -19.69 -12.05
C SER A 2 -12.52 -19.71 -10.58
N ASP A 3 -13.12 -20.81 -10.09
CA ASP A 3 -13.51 -21.00 -8.67
C ASP A 3 -12.36 -20.63 -7.72
N ARG A 4 -11.12 -20.95 -8.12
CA ARG A 4 -9.91 -20.63 -7.37
C ARG A 4 -9.70 -19.13 -7.14
N PHE A 5 -10.01 -18.29 -8.13
CA PHE A 5 -9.85 -16.84 -8.00
C PHE A 5 -10.82 -16.28 -6.97
N ASP A 6 -12.08 -16.70 -7.03
CA ASP A 6 -13.13 -16.21 -6.14
C ASP A 6 -12.83 -16.59 -4.68
N ASP A 7 -12.32 -17.79 -4.43
CA ASP A 7 -11.89 -18.24 -3.11
C ASP A 7 -10.74 -17.38 -2.56
N VAL A 8 -9.70 -17.15 -3.37
CA VAL A 8 -8.57 -16.30 -2.98
C VAL A 8 -9.03 -14.86 -2.74
N PHE A 9 -9.90 -14.33 -3.62
CA PHE A 9 -10.45 -12.98 -3.48
C PHE A 9 -11.19 -12.82 -2.15
N ARG A 10 -12.15 -13.70 -1.86
CA ARG A 10 -12.93 -13.65 -0.61
C ARG A 10 -12.05 -13.78 0.63
N ALA A 11 -11.06 -14.67 0.58
CA ALA A 11 -10.18 -14.91 1.72
C ALA A 11 -9.19 -13.76 1.97
N ARG A 12 -8.75 -13.03 0.93
CA ARG A 12 -7.58 -12.14 1.02
C ARG A 12 -7.85 -10.67 0.74
N TYR A 13 -9.05 -10.31 0.26
CA TYR A 13 -9.35 -8.92 -0.07
C TYR A 13 -9.14 -7.95 1.11
N GLY A 14 -9.63 -8.31 2.31
CA GLY A 14 -9.47 -7.47 3.49
C GLY A 14 -8.00 -7.26 3.90
N GLU A 15 -7.16 -8.27 3.74
CA GLU A 15 -5.72 -8.20 4.00
C GLU A 15 -5.03 -7.25 3.00
N VAL A 16 -5.32 -7.44 1.72
CA VAL A 16 -4.78 -6.62 0.62
C VAL A 16 -5.20 -5.16 0.75
N TYR A 17 -6.49 -4.91 0.96
CA TYR A 17 -7.03 -3.57 1.19
C TYR A 17 -6.38 -2.91 2.42
N GLY A 18 -6.29 -3.64 3.54
CA GLY A 18 -5.68 -3.12 4.76
C GLY A 18 -4.20 -2.77 4.59
N LEU A 19 -3.45 -3.51 3.78
CA LEU A 19 -2.06 -3.18 3.45
C LEU A 19 -1.98 -1.90 2.60
N ALA A 20 -2.80 -1.79 1.56
CA ALA A 20 -2.86 -0.61 0.71
C ALA A 20 -3.25 0.64 1.52
N TRP A 21 -4.27 0.54 2.38
CA TRP A 21 -4.72 1.62 3.25
C TRP A 21 -3.61 2.14 4.18
N ARG A 22 -2.81 1.25 4.78
CA ARG A 22 -1.69 1.65 5.64
C ARG A 22 -0.63 2.46 4.90
N VAL A 23 -0.42 2.17 3.61
CA VAL A 23 0.55 2.91 2.78
C VAL A 23 -0.05 4.21 2.25
N LEU A 24 -1.28 4.17 1.74
CA LEU A 24 -1.88 5.26 0.97
C LEU A 24 -2.65 6.25 1.83
N GLY A 25 -3.26 5.80 2.93
CA GLY A 25 -4.06 6.63 3.84
C GLY A 25 -5.35 7.19 3.23
N ASP A 26 -5.74 6.76 2.03
CA ASP A 26 -6.95 7.16 1.32
C ASP A 26 -7.77 5.94 0.90
N ARG A 27 -9.11 6.09 0.91
CA ARG A 27 -10.04 4.97 0.77
C ARG A 27 -10.11 4.51 -0.67
N GLY A 28 -10.37 5.45 -1.58
CA GLY A 28 -10.49 5.14 -2.99
C GLY A 28 -9.19 4.57 -3.52
N ASP A 29 -8.07 5.16 -3.14
CA ASP A 29 -6.76 4.69 -3.55
C ASP A 29 -6.42 3.29 -3.03
N ALA A 30 -6.85 2.96 -1.81
CA ALA A 30 -6.67 1.63 -1.25
C ALA A 30 -7.58 0.58 -1.92
N GLU A 31 -8.82 0.96 -2.23
CA GLU A 31 -9.75 0.12 -2.99
C GLU A 31 -9.20 -0.14 -4.40
N ASP A 32 -8.72 0.90 -5.10
CA ASP A 32 -8.10 0.80 -6.42
C ASP A 32 -6.85 -0.08 -6.41
N ALA A 33 -5.94 0.13 -5.44
CA ALA A 33 -4.73 -0.69 -5.34
C ALA A 33 -5.06 -2.17 -5.05
N ALA A 34 -6.11 -2.43 -4.26
CA ALA A 34 -6.60 -3.78 -4.05
C ALA A 34 -7.17 -4.38 -5.34
N GLN A 35 -8.04 -3.65 -6.04
CA GLN A 35 -8.61 -4.07 -7.31
C GLN A 35 -7.53 -4.37 -8.35
N ASP A 36 -6.53 -3.49 -8.50
CA ASP A 36 -5.40 -3.69 -9.41
C ASP A 36 -4.59 -4.94 -9.06
N ALA A 37 -4.38 -5.21 -7.76
CA ALA A 37 -3.66 -6.41 -7.33
C ALA A 37 -4.41 -7.69 -7.72
N PHE A 38 -5.74 -7.72 -7.53
CA PHE A 38 -6.56 -8.86 -7.94
C PHE A 38 -6.75 -8.95 -9.47
N ALA A 39 -6.84 -7.82 -10.17
CA ALA A 39 -6.85 -7.81 -11.63
C ALA A 39 -5.56 -8.41 -12.21
N LYS A 40 -4.40 -8.07 -11.62
CA LYS A 40 -3.10 -8.70 -11.96
C LYS A 40 -3.10 -10.20 -11.61
N LEU A 41 -3.72 -10.60 -10.50
CA LEU A 41 -3.79 -12.01 -10.08
C LEU A 41 -4.57 -12.87 -11.07
N ALA A 42 -5.68 -12.33 -11.62
CA ALA A 42 -6.59 -13.09 -12.48
C ALA A 42 -5.90 -13.69 -13.73
N GLY A 43 -4.81 -13.08 -14.21
CA GLY A 43 -4.00 -13.58 -15.32
C GLY A 43 -2.62 -14.12 -14.92
N ALA A 44 -2.31 -14.19 -13.63
CA ALA A 44 -0.99 -14.58 -13.15
C ALA A 44 -0.92 -16.09 -12.90
N ALA A 45 0.14 -16.74 -13.41
CA ALA A 45 0.42 -18.15 -13.17
C ALA A 45 0.59 -18.51 -11.67
N VAL A 46 0.78 -17.50 -10.81
CA VAL A 46 0.84 -17.70 -9.35
C VAL A 46 -0.51 -18.14 -8.77
N LEU A 47 -1.64 -17.86 -9.43
CA LEU A 47 -2.99 -18.16 -8.91
C LEU A 47 -3.17 -19.67 -8.60
N ASP A 48 -2.54 -20.53 -9.40
CA ASP A 48 -2.58 -21.98 -9.27
C ASP A 48 -1.51 -22.54 -8.32
N ARG A 49 -0.70 -21.68 -7.69
CA ARG A 49 0.33 -22.07 -6.71
C ARG A 49 -0.27 -22.18 -5.30
N PRO A 50 0.46 -22.77 -4.33
CA PRO A 50 0.00 -22.88 -2.95
C PRO A 50 -0.41 -21.54 -2.33
N ASP A 51 -1.40 -21.57 -1.43
CA ASP A 51 -2.01 -20.39 -0.79
C ASP A 51 -1.02 -19.40 -0.16
N GLY A 52 0.09 -19.91 0.39
CA GLY A 52 1.13 -19.08 1.00
C GLY A 52 1.91 -18.27 -0.05
N GLU A 53 2.15 -18.85 -1.22
CA GLU A 53 2.85 -18.17 -2.31
C GLU A 53 1.96 -17.12 -2.98
N VAL A 54 0.68 -17.45 -3.17
CA VAL A 54 -0.33 -16.46 -3.61
C VAL A 54 -0.42 -15.30 -2.61
N ALA A 55 -0.40 -15.60 -1.29
CA ALA A 55 -0.39 -14.58 -0.24
C ALA A 55 0.80 -13.63 -0.37
N ALA A 56 2.00 -14.19 -0.42
CA ALA A 56 3.24 -13.42 -0.49
C ALA A 56 3.29 -12.58 -1.76
N TRP A 57 2.83 -13.12 -2.89
CA TRP A 57 2.75 -12.41 -4.15
C TRP A 57 1.76 -11.25 -4.09
N LEU A 58 0.56 -11.46 -3.55
CA LEU A 58 -0.44 -10.39 -3.37
C LEU A 58 0.11 -9.25 -2.51
N ARG A 59 0.68 -9.58 -1.33
CA ARG A 59 1.32 -8.58 -0.45
C ARG A 59 2.39 -7.77 -1.19
N ARG A 60 3.26 -8.45 -1.94
CA ARG A 60 4.34 -7.84 -2.72
C ARG A 60 3.79 -6.87 -3.76
N VAL A 61 2.80 -7.31 -4.55
CA VAL A 61 2.16 -6.50 -5.58
C VAL A 61 1.49 -5.27 -4.96
N THR A 62 0.74 -5.46 -3.88
CA THR A 62 0.04 -4.38 -3.17
C THR A 62 1.00 -3.34 -2.61
N ILE A 63 2.08 -3.77 -1.95
CA ILE A 63 3.09 -2.86 -1.39
C ILE A 63 3.77 -2.06 -2.51
N ASN A 64 4.20 -2.75 -3.57
CA ASN A 64 4.88 -2.11 -4.70
C ASN A 64 3.96 -1.10 -5.41
N ASP A 65 2.71 -1.48 -5.68
CA ASP A 65 1.73 -0.59 -6.32
C ASP A 65 1.44 0.64 -5.46
N SER A 66 1.29 0.43 -4.14
CA SER A 66 1.04 1.52 -3.20
C SER A 66 2.22 2.50 -3.14
N PHE A 67 3.46 2.02 -3.10
CA PHE A 67 4.63 2.90 -3.17
C PHE A 67 4.76 3.62 -4.51
N ASN A 68 4.43 2.95 -5.62
CA ASN A 68 4.39 3.59 -6.94
C ASN A 68 3.39 4.75 -6.99
N ARG A 69 2.21 4.56 -6.42
CA ARG A 69 1.17 5.60 -6.30
C ARG A 69 1.63 6.77 -5.44
N VAL A 70 2.26 6.52 -4.29
CA VAL A 70 2.87 7.57 -3.45
C VAL A 70 3.92 8.37 -4.22
N ARG A 71 4.82 7.70 -4.95
CA ARG A 71 5.82 8.35 -5.82
C ARG A 71 5.17 9.15 -6.96
N GLY A 72 4.08 8.65 -7.52
CA GLY A 72 3.29 9.35 -8.53
C GLY A 72 2.70 10.66 -8.02
N ARG A 73 2.05 10.62 -6.84
CA ARG A 73 1.47 11.81 -6.20
C ARG A 73 2.51 12.85 -5.84
N ARG A 74 3.63 12.43 -5.26
CA ARG A 74 4.74 13.34 -4.94
C ARG A 74 5.22 14.09 -6.19
N ARG A 75 5.47 13.36 -7.29
CA ARG A 75 5.86 13.98 -8.57
C ARG A 75 4.79 14.90 -9.14
N ALA A 76 3.51 14.58 -8.96
CA ALA A 76 2.40 15.43 -9.41
C ALA A 76 2.34 16.74 -8.60
N ARG A 77 2.43 16.66 -7.26
CA ARG A 77 2.52 17.83 -6.38
C ARG A 77 3.72 18.70 -6.72
N GLU A 78 4.91 18.13 -6.87
CA GLU A 78 6.13 18.86 -7.30
C GLU A 78 5.98 19.55 -8.67
N ARG A 79 5.11 19.06 -9.56
CA ARG A 79 4.79 19.75 -10.82
C ARG A 79 3.81 20.90 -10.61
N VAL A 80 2.75 20.67 -9.82
CA VAL A 80 1.77 21.70 -9.46
C VAL A 80 2.44 22.83 -8.69
N ASP A 81 3.26 22.55 -7.68
CA ASP A 81 3.98 23.57 -6.91
C ASP A 81 4.92 24.40 -7.79
N ARG A 82 5.58 23.78 -8.77
CA ARG A 82 6.40 24.50 -9.75
C ARG A 82 5.56 25.39 -10.68
N ALA A 83 4.36 24.97 -11.03
CA ALA A 83 3.42 25.76 -11.83
C ALA A 83 2.75 26.87 -10.99
N ALA A 84 2.39 26.61 -9.73
CA ALA A 84 1.79 27.56 -8.80
C ALA A 84 2.79 28.63 -8.32
N ARG A 85 4.10 28.36 -8.33
CA ARG A 85 5.12 29.42 -8.19
C ARG A 85 5.09 30.45 -9.33
N LEU A 86 4.28 30.23 -10.38
CA LEU A 86 4.06 31.19 -11.47
C LEU A 86 2.73 31.97 -11.34
N GLU A 87 1.80 31.60 -10.44
CA GLU A 87 0.54 32.32 -10.17
C GLU A 87 0.04 32.09 -8.72
N PRO A 88 -0.39 33.12 -7.96
CA PRO A 88 -0.83 32.92 -6.58
C PRO A 88 -2.31 32.49 -6.53
N LEU A 89 -2.62 31.35 -5.91
CA LEU A 89 -3.98 31.02 -5.49
C LEU A 89 -4.05 30.39 -4.09
N ALA A 90 -5.13 30.77 -3.40
CA ALA A 90 -5.42 30.63 -1.98
C ALA A 90 -5.83 29.21 -1.55
N GLU A 91 -5.51 28.88 -0.29
CA GLU A 91 -5.87 27.63 0.37
C GLU A 91 -7.34 27.61 0.79
N VAL A 92 -7.98 26.45 0.64
CA VAL A 92 -9.32 26.16 1.17
C VAL A 92 -9.17 25.07 2.23
N GLU A 93 -9.34 25.44 3.49
CA GLU A 93 -9.47 24.51 4.62
C GLU A 93 -10.92 24.02 4.75
N GLY A 94 -11.10 22.71 4.95
CA GLY A 94 -12.37 22.10 5.32
C GLY A 94 -12.16 21.11 6.45
N ALA A 95 -12.60 21.46 7.66
CA ALA A 95 -12.40 20.69 8.89
C ALA A 95 -13.67 19.97 9.38
N GLY A 96 -13.49 18.72 9.83
CA GLY A 96 -14.39 17.91 10.67
C GLY A 96 -14.25 16.40 10.37
N PRO A 97 -14.38 15.42 11.32
CA PRO A 97 -14.58 15.47 12.77
C PRO A 97 -13.28 15.23 13.57
N LEU A 98 -13.06 16.04 14.61
CA LEU A 98 -11.78 16.23 15.32
C LEU A 98 -11.04 14.94 15.73
N LEU A 99 -11.74 13.90 16.20
CA LEU A 99 -11.12 12.65 16.66
C LEU A 99 -10.66 11.72 15.52
N ALA A 100 -11.33 11.77 14.37
CA ALA A 100 -10.90 11.08 13.16
C ALA A 100 -9.77 11.87 12.47
N VAL A 101 -9.85 13.20 12.52
CA VAL A 101 -8.80 14.11 12.05
C VAL A 101 -7.51 13.89 12.83
N LEU A 102 -7.53 13.95 14.16
CA LEU A 102 -6.34 13.74 15.01
C LEU A 102 -5.69 12.36 14.80
N ARG A 103 -6.49 11.28 14.69
CA ARG A 103 -5.94 9.95 14.36
C ARG A 103 -5.38 9.90 12.93
N SER A 104 -6.00 10.61 11.99
CA SER A 104 -5.51 10.69 10.61
C SER A 104 -4.22 11.50 10.51
N GLU A 105 -4.05 12.52 11.36
CA GLU A 105 -2.86 13.37 11.48
C GLU A 105 -1.71 12.59 12.10
N GLU A 106 -1.91 11.90 13.22
CA GLU A 106 -0.89 11.04 13.83
C GLU A 106 -0.44 9.94 12.85
N GLN A 107 -1.38 9.30 12.15
CA GLN A 107 -1.05 8.34 11.11
C GLN A 107 -0.35 8.98 9.90
N ALA A 108 -0.67 10.24 9.57
CA ALA A 108 -0.01 10.97 8.50
C ALA A 108 1.44 11.32 8.86
N GLU A 109 1.69 11.71 10.11
CA GLU A 109 3.04 11.95 10.64
C GLU A 109 3.89 10.68 10.60
N VAL A 110 3.33 9.55 11.06
CA VAL A 110 4.03 8.25 10.97
C VAL A 110 4.32 7.88 9.52
N ARG A 111 3.36 8.06 8.60
CA ARG A 111 3.59 7.84 7.15
C ARG A 111 4.66 8.77 6.60
N ALA A 112 4.70 10.03 7.02
CA ALA A 112 5.69 11.01 6.61
C ALA A 112 7.09 10.66 7.12
N ALA A 113 7.22 10.26 8.39
CA ALA A 113 8.47 9.79 8.96
C ALA A 113 9.00 8.54 8.23
N LEU A 114 8.11 7.58 7.98
CA LEU A 114 8.43 6.39 7.19
C LEU A 114 8.82 6.72 5.74
N ALA A 115 8.30 7.82 5.17
CA ALA A 115 8.61 8.28 3.82
C ALA A 115 10.10 8.61 3.60
N GLY A 116 10.84 8.89 4.67
CA GLY A 116 12.29 9.11 4.63
C GLY A 116 13.13 7.83 4.52
N LEU A 117 12.55 6.65 4.77
CA LEU A 117 13.28 5.38 4.74
C LEU A 117 13.33 4.80 3.31
N PRO A 118 14.37 4.01 2.97
CA PRO A 118 14.36 3.14 1.80
C PRO A 118 13.11 2.25 1.76
N GLU A 119 12.51 2.06 0.58
CA GLU A 119 11.23 1.36 0.40
C GLU A 119 11.24 -0.06 1.02
N ARG A 120 12.37 -0.76 0.95
CA ARG A 120 12.52 -2.10 1.54
C ARG A 120 12.42 -2.07 3.07
N GLN A 121 13.07 -1.11 3.72
CA GLN A 121 13.01 -0.96 5.18
C GLN A 121 11.59 -0.56 5.61
N ARG A 122 10.97 0.34 4.85
CA ARG A 122 9.57 0.73 5.06
C ARG A 122 8.61 -0.44 4.93
N ALA A 123 8.75 -1.25 3.88
CA ALA A 123 7.94 -2.45 3.68
C ALA A 123 8.12 -3.46 4.82
N THR A 124 9.36 -3.66 5.28
CA THR A 124 9.69 -4.55 6.39
C THR A 124 8.98 -4.12 7.68
N LEU A 125 9.10 -2.84 8.05
CA LEU A 125 8.44 -2.29 9.23
C LEU A 125 6.91 -2.37 9.13
N LEU A 126 6.35 -2.06 7.96
CA LEU A 126 4.92 -2.12 7.71
C LEU A 126 4.38 -3.55 7.87
N LEU A 127 5.06 -4.53 7.27
CA LEU A 127 4.66 -5.92 7.39
C LEU A 127 4.81 -6.42 8.84
N ARG A 128 5.92 -6.10 9.51
CA ARG A 128 6.11 -6.50 10.90
C ARG A 128 5.03 -5.92 11.82
N HIS A 129 4.71 -4.64 11.67
CA HIS A 129 3.66 -3.99 12.44
C HIS A 129 2.26 -4.52 12.09
N SER A 130 2.08 -5.06 10.88
CA SER A 130 0.84 -5.73 10.45
C SER A 130 0.71 -7.17 10.94
N GLY A 131 1.68 -7.67 11.74
CA GLY A 131 1.61 -8.98 12.39
C GLY A 131 2.26 -10.13 11.61
N TYR A 132 2.91 -9.88 10.47
CA TYR A 132 3.56 -10.94 9.71
C TYR A 132 4.83 -11.45 10.40
N ARG A 133 5.05 -12.77 10.32
CA ARG A 133 6.26 -13.41 10.84
C ARG A 133 7.44 -13.14 9.92
N TYR A 134 8.66 -13.23 10.45
CA TYR A 134 9.89 -12.99 9.67
C TYR A 134 9.97 -13.82 8.39
N ALA A 135 9.56 -15.09 8.42
CA ALA A 135 9.51 -15.94 7.23
C ALA A 135 8.53 -15.43 6.16
N GLU A 136 7.37 -14.89 6.56
CA GLU A 136 6.37 -14.34 5.65
C GLU A 136 6.82 -13.01 5.06
N ILE A 137 7.54 -12.19 5.84
CA ILE A 137 8.16 -10.95 5.37
C ILE A 137 9.26 -11.28 4.35
N ALA A 138 10.15 -12.22 4.67
CA ALA A 138 11.21 -12.69 3.78
C ALA A 138 10.64 -13.17 2.44
N GLN A 139 9.60 -14.00 2.49
CA GLN A 139 8.90 -14.48 1.31
C GLN A 139 8.23 -13.34 0.53
N THR A 140 7.59 -12.40 1.22
CA THR A 140 6.93 -11.24 0.59
C THR A 140 7.95 -10.33 -0.11
N LEU A 141 9.12 -10.10 0.50
CA LEU A 141 10.13 -9.18 -0.01
C LEU A 141 11.20 -9.83 -0.89
N ASP A 142 11.16 -11.16 -1.06
CA ASP A 142 12.14 -11.93 -1.84
C ASP A 142 13.57 -11.83 -1.29
N ILE A 143 13.71 -11.94 0.04
CA ILE A 143 14.99 -11.82 0.74
C ILE A 143 15.24 -13.01 1.67
N ALA A 144 16.49 -13.20 2.09
CA ALA A 144 16.82 -14.17 3.11
C ALA A 144 16.22 -13.76 4.47
N ILE A 145 15.81 -14.74 5.28
CA ILE A 145 15.22 -14.48 6.62
C ILE A 145 16.17 -13.68 7.51
N GLY A 146 17.48 -13.93 7.45
CA GLY A 146 18.48 -13.16 8.21
C GLY A 146 18.70 -11.72 7.72
N SER A 147 18.04 -11.31 6.63
CA SER A 147 18.06 -9.95 6.08
C SER A 147 16.79 -9.16 6.37
N VAL A 148 15.83 -9.75 7.12
CA VAL A 148 14.63 -9.08 7.63
C VAL A 148 14.94 -8.39 8.94
#